data_AF-A0AAU8C235-F1
#
_entry.id   AF-A0AAU8C235-F1
#
_cell.length_a   1.000
_cell.length_b   1.000
_cell.length_c   1.000
_cell.angle_alpha   90.00
_cell.angle_beta   90.00
_cell.angle_gamma   90.00
#
_symmetry.space_group_name_H-M   'P 1'
#
loop_
_entity.id
_entity.type
_entity.pdbx_description
1 polymer ?
#
loop_
_entity_poly.entity_id
_entity_poly.type
_entity_poly.pdbx_seq_one_letter_code
_entity_poly.pdbx_strand_id
1 'polypeptide(L)'
;MTKRETDTLEAHFEQARATPPQMPAGMMDRLIADALAAQPAPAIGGWRGFWRAIGGAPALGGLITATAVGFWIGVAPPSGLPDVATQIITGGDDYIVADATSLDTYTSDLTAFGWDLDEG
;
A
#
# COMPACT_ATOMS: atom_id res chain seq x y z
N MET A 1 21.10 32.23 24.83
CA MET A 1 19.78 32.89 24.84
C MET A 1 18.61 31.90 24.95
N THR A 2 18.76 30.64 24.53
CA THR A 2 17.68 29.62 24.44
C THR A 2 17.14 29.05 25.76
N LYS A 3 17.96 28.96 26.82
CA LYS A 3 17.54 28.35 28.10
C LYS A 3 16.35 29.06 28.77
N ARG A 4 16.32 30.40 28.71
CA ARG A 4 15.24 31.18 29.31
C ARG A 4 13.89 30.93 28.64
N GLU A 5 13.88 30.72 27.33
CA GLU A 5 12.65 30.45 26.58
C GLU A 5 12.11 29.06 26.90
N THR A 6 12.98 28.06 27.04
CA THR A 6 12.59 26.71 27.46
C THR A 6 12.01 26.71 28.88
N ASP A 7 12.63 27.42 29.82
CA ASP A 7 12.14 27.53 31.20
C ASP A 7 10.76 28.21 31.25
N THR A 8 10.51 29.22 30.42
CA THR A 8 9.19 29.86 30.32
C THR A 8 8.13 28.94 29.73
N LEU A 9 8.47 28.15 28.72
CA LEU A 9 7.55 27.18 28.12
C LEU A 9 7.22 26.05 29.09
N GLU A 10 8.20 25.54 29.83
CA GLU A 10 7.98 24.48 30.81
C GLU A 10 7.01 24.96 31.92
N ALA A 11 7.19 26.19 32.42
CA ALA A 11 6.27 26.78 33.38
C ALA A 11 4.83 26.92 32.83
N HIS A 12 4.69 27.28 31.54
CA HIS A 12 3.37 27.32 30.88
C HIS A 12 2.75 25.93 30.73
N PHE A 13 3.55 24.89 30.44
CA PHE A 13 3.07 23.51 30.34
C PHE A 13 2.73 22.89 31.69
N GLU A 14 3.48 23.21 32.75
CA GLU A 14 3.13 22.84 34.13
C GLU A 14 1.80 23.46 34.55
N GLN A 15 1.59 24.75 34.25
CA GLN A 15 0.33 25.45 34.53
C GLN A 15 -0.85 24.82 33.77
N ALA A 16 -0.67 24.47 32.50
CA ALA A 16 -1.70 23.83 31.69
C ALA A 16 -2.04 22.41 32.18
N ARG A 17 -1.04 21.65 32.68
CA ARG A 17 -1.25 20.33 33.31
C ARG A 17 -1.97 20.44 34.65
N ALA A 18 -1.65 21.46 35.45
CA ALA A 18 -2.28 21.70 36.74
C ALA A 18 -3.75 22.13 36.62
N THR A 19 -4.11 22.84 35.56
CA THR A 19 -5.49 23.26 35.27
C THR A 19 -5.88 22.85 33.85
N PRO A 20 -6.24 21.59 33.64
CA PRO A 20 -6.67 21.14 32.32
C PRO A 20 -7.94 21.90 31.92
N PRO A 21 -7.97 22.55 30.75
CA PRO A 21 -9.16 23.22 30.25
C PRO A 21 -10.28 22.18 30.07
N GLN A 22 -11.40 22.41 30.74
CA GLN A 22 -12.59 21.58 30.57
C GLN A 22 -13.17 21.82 29.18
N MET A 23 -13.45 20.72 28.47
CA MET A 23 -14.09 20.81 27.16
C MET A 23 -15.49 21.43 27.32
N PRO A 24 -15.84 22.48 26.58
CA PRO A 24 -17.15 23.12 26.69
C PRO A 24 -18.27 22.15 26.34
N ALA A 25 -19.41 22.28 27.04
CA ALA A 25 -20.56 21.40 26.86
C ALA A 25 -21.03 21.40 25.39
N GLY A 26 -21.20 20.20 24.82
CA GLY A 26 -21.63 20.01 23.43
C GLY A 26 -20.55 20.25 22.36
N MET A 27 -19.31 20.56 22.72
CA MET A 27 -18.21 20.70 21.74
C MET A 27 -17.88 19.35 21.08
N MET A 28 -17.89 18.26 21.85
CA MET A 28 -17.67 16.92 21.32
C MET A 28 -18.74 16.53 20.30
N ASP A 29 -20.01 16.83 20.56
CA ASP A 29 -21.11 16.54 19.64
C ASP A 29 -20.96 17.32 18.33
N ARG A 30 -20.56 18.59 18.41
CA ARG A 30 -20.30 19.43 17.23
C ARG A 30 -19.08 18.94 16.46
N LEU A 31 -18.01 18.55 17.14
CA LEU A 31 -16.81 17.98 16.53
C LEU A 31 -17.13 16.69 15.77
N ILE A 32 -17.94 15.80 16.37
CA ILE A 32 -18.38 14.56 15.72
C ILE A 32 -19.26 14.88 14.51
N ALA A 33 -20.21 15.81 14.64
CA ALA A 33 -21.06 16.22 13.52
C ALA A 33 -20.26 16.81 12.36
N ASP A 34 -19.27 17.65 12.66
CA ASP A 34 -18.37 18.25 11.66
C ASP A 34 -17.48 17.20 11.01
N ALA A 35 -16.90 16.29 11.80
CA ALA A 35 -16.09 15.18 11.28
C ALA A 35 -16.90 14.28 10.34
N LEU A 36 -18.15 13.97 10.69
CA LEU A 36 -19.05 13.19 9.82
C LEU A 36 -19.40 13.95 8.54
N ALA A 37 -19.61 15.27 8.60
CA ALA A 37 -19.87 16.09 7.42
C ALA A 37 -18.64 16.21 6.50
N ALA A 38 -17.44 16.19 7.07
CA ALA A 38 -16.17 16.26 6.34
C ALA A 38 -15.74 14.90 5.77
N GLN A 39 -16.38 13.79 6.14
CA GLN A 39 -16.02 12.48 5.59
C GLN A 39 -16.32 12.45 4.08
N PRO A 40 -15.33 12.11 3.24
CA PRO A 40 -15.57 11.95 1.82
C PRO A 40 -16.56 10.80 1.61
N ALA A 41 -17.63 11.06 0.86
CA ALA A 41 -18.58 10.02 0.49
C ALA A 41 -17.83 8.87 -0.21
N PRO A 42 -18.14 7.60 0.11
CA PRO A 42 -17.48 6.47 -0.53
C PRO A 42 -17.69 6.56 -2.05
N ALA A 43 -16.60 6.74 -2.79
CA ALA A 43 -16.61 6.88 -4.26
C ALA A 43 -17.01 5.58 -5.00
N ILE A 44 -17.42 4.55 -4.27
CA ILE A 44 -17.79 3.22 -4.78
C ILE A 44 -19.30 3.20 -5.09
N GLY A 45 -19.80 4.25 -5.74
CA GLY A 45 -21.17 4.33 -6.22
C GLY A 45 -21.26 4.04 -7.72
N GLY A 46 -21.81 2.88 -8.09
CA GLY A 46 -22.22 2.57 -9.46
C GLY A 46 -21.13 2.03 -10.40
N TRP A 47 -21.49 1.91 -11.68
CA TRP A 47 -20.66 1.29 -12.75
C TRP A 47 -19.25 1.90 -12.88
N ARG A 48 -19.12 3.22 -12.64
CA ARG A 48 -17.82 3.92 -12.65
C ARG A 48 -16.92 3.53 -11.48
N GLY A 49 -17.48 3.23 -10.31
CA GLY A 49 -16.75 2.73 -9.14
C GLY A 49 -16.20 1.32 -9.38
N PHE A 50 -16.99 0.44 -10.01
CA PHE A 50 -16.56 -0.90 -10.41
C PHE A 50 -15.40 -0.86 -11.42
N TRP A 51 -15.51 -0.01 -12.45
CA TRP A 51 -14.42 0.20 -13.41
C TRP A 51 -13.15 0.77 -12.77
N ARG A 52 -13.27 1.60 -11.73
CA ARG A 52 -12.14 2.08 -10.94
C ARG A 52 -11.53 0.99 -10.04
N ALA A 53 -12.36 0.12 -9.46
CA ALA A 53 -11.91 -0.98 -8.61
C ALA A 53 -11.08 -2.02 -9.38
N ILE A 54 -11.37 -2.24 -10.67
CA ILE A 54 -10.58 -3.11 -11.56
C ILE A 54 -9.23 -2.46 -11.95
N GLY A 55 -9.00 -1.18 -11.63
CA GLY A 55 -7.77 -0.45 -11.94
C GLY A 55 -7.90 0.53 -13.11
N GLY A 56 -9.10 0.72 -13.67
CA GLY A 56 -9.38 1.71 -14.70
C GLY A 56 -8.75 1.40 -16.07
N ALA A 57 -8.48 2.43 -16.86
CA ALA A 57 -7.87 2.33 -18.19
C ALA A 57 -6.54 1.53 -18.24
N PRO A 58 -5.60 1.65 -17.28
CA PRO A 58 -4.37 0.86 -17.33
C PRO A 58 -4.62 -0.64 -17.11
N ALA A 59 -5.61 -1.04 -16.32
CA ALA A 59 -5.98 -2.45 -16.18
C ALA A 59 -6.51 -3.05 -17.49
N LEU A 60 -7.26 -2.25 -18.28
CA LEU A 60 -7.70 -2.67 -19.61
C LEU A 60 -6.50 -2.86 -20.57
N GLY A 61 -5.50 -1.97 -20.50
CA GLY A 61 -4.28 -2.08 -21.31
C GLY A 61 -3.45 -3.33 -20.97
N GLY A 62 -3.36 -3.68 -19.68
CA GLY A 62 -2.74 -4.92 -19.22
C GLY A 62 -3.47 -6.16 -19.76
N LEU A 63 -4.81 -6.17 -19.69
CA LEU A 63 -5.63 -7.27 -20.20
C LEU A 63 -5.46 -7.46 -21.71
N ILE A 64 -5.50 -6.37 -22.48
CA ILE A 64 -5.27 -6.42 -23.94
C ILE A 64 -3.89 -6.97 -24.25
N THR A 65 -2.86 -6.47 -23.58
CA THR A 65 -1.47 -6.95 -23.77
C THR A 65 -1.34 -8.43 -23.43
N ALA A 66 -1.93 -8.88 -22.32
CA ALA A 66 -1.94 -10.30 -21.93
C ALA A 66 -2.66 -11.18 -22.97
N THR A 67 -3.79 -10.72 -23.53
CA THR A 67 -4.48 -11.46 -24.60
C THR A 67 -3.68 -11.51 -25.89
N ALA A 68 -2.98 -10.43 -26.27
CA ALA A 68 -2.13 -10.40 -27.45
C ALA A 68 -0.92 -11.34 -27.31
N VAL A 69 -0.29 -11.35 -26.13
CA VAL A 69 0.82 -12.27 -25.81
C VAL A 69 0.33 -13.72 -25.80
N GLY A 70 -0.81 -14.00 -25.17
CA GLY A 70 -1.40 -15.34 -25.16
C GLY A 70 -1.75 -15.85 -26.57
N PHE A 71 -2.32 -14.98 -27.41
CA PHE A 71 -2.59 -15.31 -28.81
C PHE A 71 -1.30 -15.58 -29.60
N TRP A 72 -0.28 -14.74 -29.44
CA TRP A 72 1.01 -14.91 -30.11
C TRP A 72 1.67 -16.24 -29.74
N ILE A 73 1.69 -16.58 -28.44
CA ILE A 73 2.21 -17.86 -27.94
C ILE A 73 1.42 -19.05 -28.49
N GLY A 74 0.09 -18.93 -28.60
CA GLY A 74 -0.76 -20.00 -29.15
C GLY A 74 -0.53 -20.26 -30.64
N VAL A 75 -0.28 -19.22 -31.43
CA VAL A 75 -0.08 -19.32 -32.89
C VAL A 75 1.34 -19.76 -33.24
N ALA A 76 2.34 -19.30 -32.50
CA ALA A 76 3.73 -19.66 -32.71
C ALA A 76 4.35 -20.12 -31.38
N PRO A 77 4.15 -21.40 -30.99
CA PRO A 77 4.76 -21.93 -29.79
C PRO A 77 6.29 -21.92 -29.97
N PRO A 78 7.05 -21.14 -29.18
CA PRO A 78 8.50 -21.23 -29.18
C PRO A 78 8.95 -22.67 -28.90
N SER A 79 10.04 -23.09 -29.53
CA SER A 79 10.54 -24.47 -29.54
C SER A 79 10.91 -25.07 -28.17
N GLY A 80 10.80 -24.31 -27.07
CA GLY A 80 10.99 -24.76 -25.69
C GLY A 80 9.71 -24.88 -24.84
N LEU A 81 8.54 -24.46 -25.35
CA LEU A 81 7.27 -24.58 -24.61
C LEU A 81 6.74 -26.01 -24.41
N PRO A 82 6.95 -26.97 -25.34
CA PRO A 82 6.47 -28.34 -25.11
C PRO A 82 7.06 -28.97 -23.85
N ASP A 83 8.30 -28.62 -23.50
CA ASP A 83 8.99 -29.12 -22.30
C ASP A 83 8.49 -28.39 -21.04
N VAL A 84 8.48 -27.04 -21.07
CA VAL A 84 8.03 -26.20 -19.95
C VAL A 84 6.55 -26.40 -19.61
N ALA A 85 5.66 -26.50 -20.61
CA ALA A 85 4.24 -26.73 -20.38
C ALA A 85 3.98 -28.13 -19.80
N THR A 86 4.69 -29.14 -20.29
CA THR A 86 4.62 -30.50 -19.73
C THR A 86 5.15 -30.53 -18.30
N GLN A 87 6.21 -29.78 -18.00
CA GLN A 87 6.79 -29.66 -16.67
C GLN A 87 5.86 -28.93 -15.68
N ILE A 88 5.14 -27.88 -16.11
CA ILE A 88 4.14 -27.18 -15.28
C ILE A 88 2.91 -28.06 -15.01
N ILE A 89 2.45 -28.81 -16.01
CA ILE A 89 1.29 -29.70 -15.87
C ILE A 89 1.62 -30.95 -15.04
N THR A 90 2.86 -31.44 -15.14
CA THR A 90 3.31 -32.68 -14.48
C THR A 90 4.02 -32.42 -13.14
N GLY A 91 4.28 -31.14 -12.79
CA GLY A 91 4.88 -30.74 -11.51
C GLY A 91 6.38 -31.02 -11.40
N GLY A 92 7.17 -30.70 -12.44
CA GLY A 92 8.63 -30.87 -12.37
C GLY A 92 9.32 -29.71 -11.64
N ASP A 93 9.89 -30.01 -10.47
CA ASP A 93 10.46 -29.07 -9.49
C ASP A 93 11.68 -28.24 -9.95
N ASP A 94 12.18 -28.45 -11.17
CA ASP A 94 13.53 -28.00 -11.57
C ASP A 94 13.64 -26.50 -11.90
N TYR A 95 12.53 -25.79 -12.16
CA TYR A 95 12.58 -24.37 -12.56
C TYR A 95 12.45 -23.38 -11.39
N ILE A 96 11.87 -23.79 -10.25
CA ILE A 96 11.60 -22.87 -9.13
C ILE A 96 12.89 -22.41 -8.41
N VAL A 97 13.99 -23.16 -8.55
CA VAL A 97 15.25 -22.84 -7.87
C VAL A 97 15.99 -21.65 -8.50
N ALA A 98 15.72 -21.32 -9.77
CA ALA A 98 16.42 -20.23 -10.47
C ALA A 98 15.91 -18.82 -10.12
N ASP A 99 14.69 -18.69 -9.57
CA ASP A 99 14.05 -17.40 -9.23
C ASP A 99 13.95 -17.15 -7.71
N ALA A 100 14.51 -18.03 -6.88
CA ALA A 100 14.61 -17.78 -5.44
C ALA A 100 15.77 -16.81 -5.12
N THR A 101 16.85 -16.85 -5.89
CA THR A 101 18.05 -16.00 -5.71
C THR A 101 17.85 -14.56 -6.19
N SER A 102 16.96 -14.32 -7.15
CA SER A 102 16.57 -12.98 -7.60
C SER A 102 15.69 -12.26 -6.57
N LEU A 103 14.79 -12.99 -5.90
CA LEU A 103 13.90 -12.47 -4.87
C LEU A 103 14.65 -11.94 -3.63
N ASP A 104 15.77 -12.59 -3.29
CA ASP A 104 16.65 -12.20 -2.17
C ASP A 104 17.33 -10.84 -2.44
N THR A 105 17.67 -10.57 -3.71
CA THR A 105 18.30 -9.31 -4.14
C THR A 105 17.30 -8.14 -4.09
N TYR A 106 16.05 -8.36 -4.55
CA TYR A 106 15.01 -7.32 -4.48
C TYR A 106 14.49 -7.06 -3.07
N THR A 107 14.45 -8.09 -2.22
CA THR A 107 14.08 -7.95 -0.80
C THR A 107 15.12 -7.11 -0.06
N SER A 108 16.41 -7.32 -0.35
CA SER A 108 17.51 -6.55 0.23
C SER A 108 17.41 -5.05 -0.07
N ASP A 109 17.03 -4.67 -1.29
CA ASP A 109 16.84 -3.26 -1.68
C ASP A 109 15.57 -2.64 -1.07
N LEU A 110 14.52 -3.43 -0.80
CA LEU A 110 13.32 -2.96 -0.12
C LEU A 110 13.57 -2.72 1.39
N THR A 111 14.41 -3.55 2.03
CA THR A 111 14.76 -3.41 3.44
C THR A 111 15.88 -2.40 3.70
N ALA A 112 16.62 -1.98 2.66
CA ALA A 112 17.69 -0.97 2.76
C ALA A 112 17.20 0.44 3.12
N PHE A 113 15.88 0.71 3.09
CA PHE A 113 15.29 2.00 3.47
C PHE A 113 15.14 2.21 4.99
N GLY A 114 15.83 1.44 5.83
CA GLY A 114 16.05 1.80 7.24
C GLY A 114 14.79 1.78 8.12
N TRP A 115 13.83 0.90 7.82
CA TRP A 115 12.70 0.58 8.71
C TRP A 115 12.95 -0.67 9.55
N ASP A 116 14.21 -1.11 9.67
CA ASP A 116 14.60 -2.00 10.76
C ASP A 116 14.78 -1.12 12.01
N LEU A 117 13.67 -0.87 12.68
CA LEU A 117 13.67 -0.32 14.03
C LEU A 117 14.30 -1.41 14.90
N ASP A 118 15.53 -1.16 15.35
CA ASP A 118 16.13 -1.79 16.52
C ASP A 118 15.09 -1.79 17.65
N GLU A 119 14.47 -2.95 17.89
CA GLU A 119 13.54 -3.20 18.99
C GLU A 119 14.20 -4.19 19.96
N GLY A 120 14.74 -3.64 21.06
CA GLY A 120 14.89 -4.33 22.36
C GLY A 120 16.27 -4.87 22.70
#